data_AF-A0A915BU15-F1
#
_entry.id   AF-A0A915BU15-F1
#
_cell.length_a   1.000
_cell.length_b   1.000
_cell.length_c   1.000
_cell.angle_alpha   90.00
_cell.angle_beta   90.00
_cell.angle_gamma   90.00
#
_symmetry.space_group_name_H-M   'P 1'
#
loop_
_entity.id
_entity.type
_entity.pdbx_description
1 polymer ?
#
loop_
_entity_poly.entity_id
_entity_poly.type
_entity_poly.pdbx_seq_one_letter_code
_entity_poly.pdbx_strand_id
1 'polypeptide(L)'
;ITSSGEDDERLLPGAAIAANPDHVRFLYTLADIGYEYGCGELRDAASRVLNQIPADALSMNILSELTESHRLVDILPSETPSRALYLLRVLHSMLLPSNAHALQSATSFQRSFFSSASCLAVFSFIDDPLLLRRWDTSACTMALWWLMCITKFVLSVAAIVKNRALCGPTELAHSDATRMLGRDQQLYKEYCDRVAVDISCFGVVWSSLDHLSNLFYVEESLMDSLMRVVWAAGSRRIPLLITSPNAPADSSAEAISASQQLVDMSSMQEDVAITSLDCLGTAAVSLEGAAVIMRKLQMWSSLVVDLLLYGTQRVRKHVVLVVSKIVCRANAAECSLLLHTVDVLFKHAELTDDKPQIAAEYFTLLCRLLDHCRSAHGHIESVLPRIDNILGWLDAAKRHTAVH
;
A
#
# COMPACT_ATOMS: atom_id res chain seq x y z
N ILE A 1 -1.37 5.99 -41.61
CA ILE A 1 -0.41 7.03 -41.18
C ILE A 1 -0.07 6.74 -39.73
N THR A 2 0.86 5.81 -39.46
CA THR A 2 1.23 5.42 -38.08
C THR A 2 2.67 4.88 -37.96
N SER A 3 3.47 4.83 -39.03
CA SER A 3 4.82 4.24 -38.95
C SER A 3 5.93 5.21 -38.52
N SER A 4 5.71 6.53 -38.50
CA SER A 4 6.78 7.48 -38.16
C SER A 4 7.02 7.63 -36.65
N GLY A 5 6.00 7.41 -35.81
CA GLY A 5 6.10 7.64 -34.36
C GLY A 5 6.88 6.55 -33.61
N GLU A 6 6.72 5.27 -33.99
CA GLU A 6 7.44 4.16 -33.33
C GLU A 6 8.94 4.16 -33.63
N ASP A 7 9.33 4.59 -34.84
CA ASP A 7 10.74 4.71 -35.22
C ASP A 7 11.40 5.94 -34.56
N ASP A 8 10.66 7.05 -34.38
CA ASP A 8 11.15 8.22 -33.65
C ASP A 8 11.33 7.96 -32.14
N GLU A 9 10.45 7.16 -31.51
CA GLU A 9 10.61 6.77 -30.10
C GLU A 9 11.83 5.87 -29.85
N ARG A 10 12.17 5.00 -30.81
CA ARG A 10 13.38 4.14 -30.73
C ARG A 10 14.68 4.94 -30.80
N LEU A 11 14.65 6.14 -31.34
CA LEU A 11 15.79 7.06 -31.40
C LEU A 11 16.01 7.81 -30.09
N LEU A 12 15.08 7.73 -29.13
CA LEU A 12 15.26 8.36 -27.82
C LEU A 12 16.43 7.73 -27.07
N PRO A 13 17.27 8.53 -26.37
CA PRO A 13 18.42 8.01 -25.64
C PRO A 13 18.07 6.90 -24.65
N GLY A 14 16.91 7.00 -23.99
CA GLY A 14 16.44 5.97 -23.06
C GLY A 14 16.11 4.65 -23.76
N ALA A 15 15.49 4.69 -24.94
CA ALA A 15 15.19 3.50 -25.73
C ALA A 15 16.47 2.83 -26.25
N ALA A 16 17.45 3.62 -26.70
CA ALA A 16 18.75 3.12 -27.14
C ALA A 16 19.54 2.46 -25.99
N ILE A 17 19.47 3.02 -24.77
CA ILE A 17 20.07 2.42 -23.57
C ILE A 17 19.36 1.10 -23.23
N ALA A 18 18.03 1.09 -23.17
CA ALA A 18 17.25 -0.11 -22.82
C ALA A 18 17.36 -1.23 -23.87
N ALA A 19 17.62 -0.89 -25.13
CA ALA A 19 17.80 -1.87 -26.20
C ALA A 19 19.08 -2.73 -26.03
N ASN A 20 20.08 -2.24 -25.30
CA ASN A 20 21.31 -2.98 -25.05
C ASN A 20 21.36 -3.46 -23.58
N PRO A 21 21.30 -4.78 -23.35
CA PRO A 21 21.27 -5.33 -22.00
C PRO A 21 22.55 -5.04 -21.19
N ASP A 22 23.69 -4.86 -21.86
CA ASP A 22 24.95 -4.54 -21.18
C ASP A 22 24.92 -3.14 -20.57
N HIS A 23 24.22 -2.19 -21.19
CA HIS A 23 24.05 -0.84 -20.62
C HIS A 23 23.17 -0.87 -19.38
N VAL A 24 22.05 -1.60 -19.42
CA VAL A 24 21.17 -1.78 -18.26
C VAL A 24 21.91 -2.48 -17.13
N ARG A 25 22.68 -3.53 -17.46
CA ARG A 25 23.54 -4.25 -16.51
C ARG A 25 24.59 -3.36 -15.88
N PHE A 26 25.26 -2.57 -16.70
CA PHE A 26 26.22 -1.58 -16.23
C PHE A 26 25.59 -0.64 -15.20
N LEU A 27 24.39 -0.12 -15.45
CA LEU A 27 23.73 0.83 -14.56
C LEU A 27 23.36 0.24 -13.20
N TYR A 28 22.75 -0.96 -13.12
CA TYR A 28 22.46 -1.53 -11.80
C TYR A 28 23.72 -2.01 -11.08
N THR A 29 24.76 -2.44 -11.81
CA THR A 29 26.08 -2.76 -11.22
C THR A 29 26.72 -1.50 -10.64
N LEU A 30 26.61 -0.36 -11.33
CA LEU A 30 27.12 0.91 -10.85
C LEU A 30 26.39 1.38 -9.58
N ALA A 31 25.07 1.14 -9.50
CA ALA A 31 24.30 1.38 -8.29
C ALA A 31 24.74 0.45 -7.14
N ASP A 32 25.01 -0.82 -7.42
CA ASP A 32 25.54 -1.80 -6.46
C ASP A 32 26.91 -1.39 -5.90
N ILE A 33 27.82 -0.88 -6.74
CA ILE A 33 29.09 -0.28 -6.30
C ILE A 33 28.83 0.92 -5.38
N GLY A 34 27.83 1.75 -5.71
CA GLY A 34 27.40 2.85 -4.85
C GLY A 34 26.99 2.39 -3.45
N TYR A 35 26.26 1.27 -3.35
CA TYR A 35 25.92 0.65 -2.06
C TYR A 35 27.18 0.11 -1.34
N GLU A 36 28.03 -0.64 -2.04
CA GLU A 36 29.22 -1.30 -1.47
C GLU A 36 30.19 -0.29 -0.82
N TYR A 37 30.40 0.86 -1.46
CA TYR A 37 31.34 1.89 -0.99
C TYR A 37 30.66 3.04 -0.23
N GLY A 38 29.34 2.95 0.03
CA GLY A 38 28.59 4.01 0.72
C GLY A 38 28.49 5.33 -0.07
N CYS A 39 28.68 5.29 -1.38
CA CYS A 39 28.58 6.46 -2.27
C CYS A 39 27.14 6.67 -2.73
N GLY A 40 26.35 7.34 -1.90
CA GLY A 40 24.92 7.61 -2.16
C GLY A 40 24.66 8.37 -3.46
N GLU A 41 25.51 9.33 -3.82
CA GLU A 41 25.36 10.11 -5.05
C GLU A 41 25.48 9.25 -6.32
N LEU A 42 26.45 8.33 -6.35
CA LEU A 42 26.65 7.41 -7.47
C LEU A 42 25.46 6.46 -7.61
N ARG A 43 25.04 5.87 -6.48
CA ARG A 43 23.84 5.03 -6.41
C ARG A 43 22.63 5.76 -6.95
N ASP A 44 22.34 6.95 -6.42
CA ASP A 44 21.15 7.72 -6.76
C ASP A 44 21.20 8.24 -8.21
N ALA A 45 22.37 8.55 -8.75
CA ALA A 45 22.54 8.89 -10.16
C ALA A 45 22.23 7.70 -11.08
N ALA A 46 22.81 6.53 -10.80
CA ALA A 46 22.57 5.32 -11.58
C ALA A 46 21.09 4.88 -11.51
N SER A 47 20.50 4.88 -10.30
CA SER A 47 19.08 4.58 -10.11
C SER A 47 18.16 5.58 -10.81
N ARG A 48 18.49 6.88 -10.83
CA ARG A 48 17.71 7.88 -11.58
C ARG A 48 17.67 7.59 -13.07
N VAL A 49 18.80 7.21 -13.67
CA VAL A 49 18.85 6.82 -15.09
C VAL A 49 18.02 5.57 -15.32
N LEU A 50 18.18 4.53 -14.49
CA LEU A 50 17.39 3.29 -14.57
C LEU A 50 15.88 3.56 -14.48
N ASN A 51 15.47 4.53 -13.66
CA ASN A 51 14.06 4.88 -13.50
C ASN A 51 13.48 5.65 -14.69
N GLN A 52 14.32 6.26 -15.53
CA GLN A 52 13.90 7.02 -16.71
C GLN A 52 13.90 6.20 -18.00
N ILE A 53 14.66 5.11 -18.08
CA ILE A 53 14.65 4.25 -19.26
C ILE A 53 13.39 3.36 -19.29
N PRO A 54 12.85 3.05 -20.49
CA PRO A 54 11.79 2.06 -20.63
C PRO A 54 12.27 0.67 -20.18
N ALA A 55 11.33 -0.25 -19.99
CA ALA A 55 11.63 -1.64 -19.68
C ALA A 55 12.45 -2.28 -20.82
N ASP A 56 13.55 -2.96 -20.48
CA ASP A 56 14.36 -3.69 -21.45
C ASP A 56 13.79 -5.08 -21.75
N ALA A 57 14.07 -5.58 -22.94
CA ALA A 57 13.53 -6.85 -23.43
C ALA A 57 13.98 -8.06 -22.60
N LEU A 58 15.23 -8.09 -22.10
CA LEU A 58 15.70 -9.21 -21.31
C LEU A 58 14.94 -9.33 -19.99
N SER A 59 14.79 -8.22 -19.27
CA SER A 59 14.07 -8.19 -18.00
C SER A 59 12.59 -8.52 -18.17
N MET A 60 11.95 -8.03 -19.24
CA MET A 60 10.57 -8.40 -19.57
C MET A 60 10.42 -9.90 -19.85
N ASN A 61 11.37 -10.50 -20.57
CA ASN A 61 11.37 -11.94 -20.87
C ASN A 61 11.58 -12.77 -19.60
N ILE A 62 12.54 -12.38 -18.74
CA ILE A 62 12.78 -13.03 -17.45
C ILE A 62 11.51 -13.01 -16.60
N LEU A 63 10.84 -11.85 -16.48
CA LEU A 63 9.62 -11.73 -15.68
C LEU A 63 8.45 -12.52 -16.28
N SER A 64 8.35 -12.59 -17.60
CA SER A 64 7.35 -13.42 -18.29
C SER A 64 7.58 -14.91 -17.99
N GLU A 65 8.81 -15.38 -18.13
CA GLU A 65 9.19 -16.77 -17.83
C GLU A 65 8.96 -17.13 -16.35
N LEU A 66 9.35 -16.25 -15.42
CA LEU A 66 9.10 -16.45 -13.99
C LEU A 66 7.61 -16.45 -13.64
N THR A 67 6.81 -15.65 -14.35
CA THR A 67 5.35 -15.61 -14.14
C THR A 67 4.70 -16.89 -14.64
N GLU A 68 5.09 -17.37 -15.83
CA GLU A 68 4.58 -18.60 -16.44
C GLU A 68 5.02 -19.86 -15.68
N SER A 69 6.22 -19.85 -15.10
CA SER A 69 6.75 -20.95 -14.29
C SER A 69 6.33 -20.89 -12.81
N HIS A 70 5.52 -19.90 -12.40
CA HIS A 70 5.09 -19.68 -11.01
C HIS A 70 6.25 -19.47 -10.01
N ARG A 71 7.37 -18.91 -10.48
CA ARG A 71 8.60 -18.70 -9.70
C ARG A 71 8.89 -17.23 -9.41
N LEU A 72 7.87 -16.38 -9.52
CA LEU A 72 8.03 -14.94 -9.31
C LEU A 72 8.63 -14.63 -7.92
N VAL A 73 8.32 -15.42 -6.89
CA VAL A 73 8.85 -15.30 -5.51
C VAL A 73 10.40 -15.37 -5.43
N ASP A 74 11.06 -15.92 -6.45
CA ASP A 74 12.52 -16.08 -6.44
C ASP A 74 13.27 -14.76 -6.73
N ILE A 75 12.58 -13.69 -7.15
CA ILE A 75 13.22 -12.41 -7.57
C ILE A 75 13.99 -11.74 -6.43
N LEU A 76 13.39 -11.59 -5.25
CA LEU A 76 13.98 -10.81 -4.16
C LEU A 76 15.19 -11.51 -3.48
N PRO A 77 15.17 -12.83 -3.24
CA PRO A 77 16.29 -13.49 -2.55
C PRO A 77 17.52 -13.74 -3.44
N SER A 78 17.34 -13.86 -4.75
CA SER A 78 18.40 -14.32 -5.66
C SER A 78 19.22 -13.21 -6.30
N GLU A 79 18.83 -11.95 -6.12
CA GLU A 79 19.37 -10.81 -6.86
C GLU A 79 20.08 -9.78 -5.97
N THR A 80 20.97 -8.99 -6.57
CA THR A 80 21.54 -7.82 -5.91
C THR A 80 20.44 -6.77 -5.62
N PRO A 81 20.63 -5.87 -4.64
CA PRO A 81 19.62 -4.87 -4.30
C PRO A 81 19.17 -4.06 -5.53
N SER A 82 20.12 -3.58 -6.35
CA SER A 82 19.79 -2.76 -7.52
C SER A 82 19.08 -3.55 -8.61
N ARG A 83 19.45 -4.80 -8.83
CA ARG A 83 18.81 -5.66 -9.82
C ARG A 83 17.39 -6.05 -9.38
N ALA A 84 17.20 -6.40 -8.11
CA ALA A 84 15.88 -6.67 -7.55
C ALA A 84 14.95 -5.45 -7.67
N LEU A 85 15.42 -4.26 -7.29
CA LEU A 85 14.67 -3.01 -7.42
C LEU A 85 14.30 -2.71 -8.87
N TYR A 86 15.23 -2.93 -9.80
CA TYR A 86 14.99 -2.74 -11.21
C TYR A 86 13.94 -3.73 -11.76
N LEU A 87 14.02 -5.00 -11.40
CA LEU A 87 13.03 -6.01 -11.79
C LEU A 87 11.64 -5.71 -11.22
N LEU A 88 11.53 -5.25 -9.97
CA LEU A 88 10.26 -4.80 -9.39
C LEU A 88 9.65 -3.62 -10.17
N ARG A 89 10.48 -2.65 -10.56
CA ARG A 89 10.05 -1.52 -11.41
C ARG A 89 9.58 -2.00 -12.77
N VAL A 90 10.31 -2.90 -13.42
CA VAL A 90 9.92 -3.46 -14.72
C VAL A 90 8.60 -4.22 -14.58
N LEU A 91 8.45 -5.07 -13.56
CA LEU A 91 7.21 -5.77 -13.27
C LEU A 91 6.04 -4.79 -13.08
N HIS A 92 6.24 -3.72 -12.31
CA HIS A 92 5.25 -2.65 -12.17
C HIS A 92 4.89 -2.03 -13.53
N SER A 93 5.87 -1.72 -14.39
CA SER A 93 5.61 -1.14 -15.71
C SER A 93 4.89 -2.07 -16.69
N MET A 94 5.09 -3.39 -16.58
CA MET A 94 4.35 -4.40 -17.36
C MET A 94 2.90 -4.56 -16.89
N LEU A 95 2.64 -4.31 -15.60
CA LEU A 95 1.31 -4.36 -15.01
C LEU A 95 0.56 -3.02 -15.13
N LEU A 96 1.26 -1.89 -15.08
CA LEU A 96 0.73 -0.54 -15.23
C LEU A 96 1.61 0.26 -16.21
N PRO A 97 1.41 0.07 -17.51
CA PRO A 97 2.16 0.81 -18.51
C PRO A 97 1.74 2.28 -18.53
N SER A 98 2.65 3.17 -18.90
CA SER A 98 2.39 4.63 -18.91
C SER A 98 1.23 5.05 -19.83
N ASN A 99 0.92 4.23 -20.83
CA ASN A 99 -0.23 4.41 -21.73
C ASN A 99 -1.49 3.65 -21.27
N ALA A 100 -1.56 3.22 -20.01
CA ALA A 100 -2.67 2.44 -19.44
C ALA A 100 -4.05 3.01 -19.80
N HIS A 101 -4.19 4.34 -19.83
CA HIS A 101 -5.46 5.01 -20.16
C HIS A 101 -5.90 4.79 -21.61
N ALA A 102 -4.98 4.58 -22.54
CA ALA A 102 -5.23 4.32 -23.95
C ALA A 102 -5.48 2.84 -24.27
N LEU A 103 -5.17 1.93 -23.34
CA LEU A 103 -5.40 0.49 -23.54
C LEU A 103 -6.88 0.16 -23.49
N GLN A 104 -7.36 -0.54 -24.53
CA GLN A 104 -8.74 -1.02 -24.64
C GLN A 104 -8.98 -2.33 -23.90
N SER A 105 -7.92 -3.11 -23.67
CA SER A 105 -7.96 -4.45 -23.06
C SER A 105 -6.69 -4.72 -22.25
N ALA A 106 -6.75 -5.74 -21.39
CA ALA A 106 -5.63 -6.25 -20.62
C ALA A 106 -4.55 -6.84 -21.55
N THR A 107 -3.30 -6.52 -21.23
CA THR A 107 -2.15 -7.06 -21.97
C THR A 107 -2.06 -8.58 -21.81
N SER A 108 -1.32 -9.24 -22.71
CA SER A 108 -1.06 -10.69 -22.59
C SER A 108 -0.37 -11.03 -21.26
N PHE A 109 0.58 -10.19 -20.84
CA PHE A 109 1.28 -10.36 -19.57
C PHE A 109 0.33 -10.22 -18.38
N GLN A 110 -0.54 -9.22 -18.34
CA GLN A 110 -1.51 -9.06 -17.25
C GLN A 110 -2.44 -10.27 -17.13
N ARG A 111 -2.93 -10.77 -18.26
CA ARG A 111 -3.76 -11.98 -18.29
C ARG A 111 -2.99 -13.18 -17.75
N SER A 112 -1.77 -13.43 -18.24
CA SER A 112 -0.90 -14.51 -17.73
C SER A 112 -0.64 -14.37 -16.22
N PHE A 113 -0.33 -13.16 -15.76
CA PHE A 113 -0.05 -12.85 -14.37
C PHE A 113 -1.23 -13.17 -13.45
N PHE A 114 -2.44 -12.69 -13.76
CA PHE A 114 -3.64 -12.97 -12.96
C PHE A 114 -4.19 -14.39 -13.15
N SER A 115 -3.88 -15.07 -14.25
CA SER A 115 -4.19 -16.49 -14.43
C SER A 115 -3.22 -17.43 -13.70
N SER A 116 -2.14 -16.90 -13.11
CA SER A 116 -1.10 -17.67 -12.44
C SER A 116 -1.06 -17.38 -10.92
N ALA A 117 -0.49 -18.29 -10.12
CA ALA A 117 -0.21 -18.04 -8.70
C ALA A 117 0.79 -16.88 -8.45
N SER A 118 1.42 -16.34 -9.50
CA SER A 118 2.36 -15.22 -9.42
C SER A 118 1.71 -13.94 -8.90
N CYS A 119 0.40 -13.75 -9.08
CA CYS A 119 -0.32 -12.64 -8.46
C CYS A 119 -0.33 -12.70 -6.92
N LEU A 120 -0.29 -13.91 -6.34
CA LEU A 120 -0.17 -14.13 -4.89
C LEU A 120 1.27 -13.99 -4.41
N ALA A 121 2.25 -14.32 -5.25
CA ALA A 121 3.67 -14.23 -4.91
C ALA A 121 4.09 -12.81 -4.49
N VAL A 122 3.42 -11.76 -4.99
CA VAL A 122 3.65 -10.38 -4.55
C VAL A 122 3.50 -10.22 -3.04
N PHE A 123 2.56 -10.94 -2.42
CA PHE A 123 2.31 -10.86 -0.98
C PHE A 123 3.39 -11.57 -0.16
N SER A 124 3.94 -12.66 -0.69
CA SER A 124 5.04 -13.37 -0.03
C SER A 124 6.28 -12.48 0.18
N PHE A 125 6.50 -11.51 -0.71
CA PHE A 125 7.54 -10.50 -0.54
C PHE A 125 7.28 -9.55 0.63
N ILE A 126 6.02 -9.18 0.85
CA ILE A 126 5.61 -8.28 1.94
C ILE A 126 5.63 -9.01 3.27
N ASP A 127 5.30 -10.30 3.25
CA ASP A 127 5.33 -11.19 4.41
C ASP A 127 6.75 -11.42 4.94
N ASP A 128 7.76 -11.32 4.06
CA ASP A 128 9.17 -11.47 4.40
C ASP A 128 9.60 -10.46 5.48
N PRO A 129 9.87 -10.91 6.72
CA PRO A 129 10.24 -10.02 7.82
C PRO A 129 11.58 -9.32 7.56
N LEU A 130 12.42 -9.87 6.68
CA LEU A 130 13.70 -9.30 6.30
C LEU A 130 13.53 -8.16 5.30
N LEU A 131 12.39 -8.01 4.60
CA LEU A 131 12.18 -6.93 3.62
C LEU A 131 12.50 -5.55 4.24
N LEU A 132 12.09 -5.34 5.49
CA LEU A 132 12.28 -4.09 6.22
C LEU A 132 13.66 -3.96 6.87
N ARG A 133 14.53 -4.98 6.77
CA ARG A 133 15.86 -5.03 7.42
C ARG A 133 17.01 -5.33 6.45
N ARG A 134 16.71 -5.82 5.25
CA ARG A 134 17.68 -6.43 4.32
C ARG A 134 18.63 -5.43 3.70
N TRP A 135 18.15 -4.22 3.42
CA TRP A 135 18.90 -3.19 2.71
C TRP A 135 18.88 -1.86 3.46
N ASP A 136 19.55 -0.85 2.90
CA ASP A 136 19.55 0.50 3.46
C ASP A 136 18.19 1.21 3.33
N THR A 137 18.07 2.41 3.90
CA THR A 137 16.83 3.20 3.87
C THR A 137 16.32 3.48 2.47
N SER A 138 17.21 3.77 1.53
CA SER A 138 16.82 4.10 0.15
C SER A 138 16.26 2.88 -0.55
N ALA A 139 16.99 1.76 -0.51
CA ALA A 139 16.62 0.51 -1.13
C ALA A 139 15.33 -0.06 -0.54
N CYS A 140 15.20 -0.12 0.80
CA CYS A 140 13.98 -0.62 1.43
C CYS A 140 12.77 0.26 1.11
N THR A 141 12.92 1.59 1.14
CA THR A 141 11.82 2.50 0.77
C THR A 141 11.40 2.31 -0.68
N MET A 142 12.36 2.17 -1.61
CA MET A 142 12.08 1.98 -3.02
C MET A 142 11.49 0.60 -3.32
N ALA A 143 11.94 -0.44 -2.65
CA ALA A 143 11.38 -1.79 -2.77
C ALA A 143 9.91 -1.81 -2.31
N LEU A 144 9.64 -1.22 -1.13
CA LEU A 144 8.28 -1.08 -0.62
C LEU A 144 7.40 -0.26 -1.54
N TRP A 145 7.91 0.80 -2.14
CA TRP A 145 7.14 1.57 -3.11
C TRP A 145 6.64 0.71 -4.26
N TRP A 146 7.56 0.03 -4.96
CA TRP A 146 7.18 -0.80 -6.11
C TRP A 146 6.26 -1.94 -5.68
N LEU A 147 6.57 -2.61 -4.56
CA LEU A 147 5.72 -3.66 -4.01
C LEU A 147 4.33 -3.13 -3.68
N MET A 148 4.19 -2.02 -2.96
CA MET A 148 2.89 -1.45 -2.60
C MET A 148 2.10 -0.98 -3.83
N CYS A 149 2.74 -0.44 -4.86
CA CYS A 149 2.06 -0.11 -6.11
C CYS A 149 1.51 -1.36 -6.80
N ILE A 150 2.29 -2.44 -6.87
CA ILE A 150 1.85 -3.72 -7.44
C ILE A 150 0.75 -4.34 -6.57
N THR A 151 0.91 -4.38 -5.26
CA THR A 151 -0.09 -4.86 -4.29
C THR A 151 -1.39 -4.09 -4.42
N LYS A 152 -1.34 -2.76 -4.50
CA LYS A 152 -2.52 -1.90 -4.70
C LYS A 152 -3.26 -2.29 -5.96
N PHE A 153 -2.54 -2.54 -7.05
CA PHE A 153 -3.13 -2.99 -8.30
C PHE A 153 -3.78 -4.36 -8.19
N VAL A 154 -3.08 -5.36 -7.65
CA VAL A 154 -3.61 -6.71 -7.45
C VAL A 154 -4.87 -6.68 -6.58
N LEU A 155 -4.84 -5.99 -5.44
CA LEU A 155 -6.00 -5.86 -4.54
C LEU A 155 -7.16 -5.10 -5.18
N SER A 156 -6.88 -4.08 -5.99
CA SER A 156 -7.91 -3.30 -6.69
C SER A 156 -8.62 -4.14 -7.75
N VAL A 157 -7.87 -4.89 -8.56
CA VAL A 157 -8.42 -5.80 -9.57
C VAL A 157 -9.21 -6.91 -8.87
N ALA A 158 -8.65 -7.56 -7.85
CA ALA A 158 -9.32 -8.61 -7.08
C ALA A 158 -10.65 -8.12 -6.46
N ALA A 159 -10.66 -6.92 -5.87
CA ALA A 159 -11.86 -6.32 -5.32
C ALA A 159 -12.96 -6.08 -6.38
N ILE A 160 -12.59 -5.62 -7.57
CA ILE A 160 -13.54 -5.41 -8.67
C ILE A 160 -14.08 -6.76 -9.18
N VAL A 161 -13.21 -7.75 -9.37
CA VAL A 161 -13.61 -9.10 -9.79
C VAL A 161 -14.56 -9.72 -8.75
N LYS A 162 -14.24 -9.64 -7.45
CA LYS A 162 -15.12 -10.12 -6.36
C LYS A 162 -16.48 -9.44 -6.41
N ASN A 163 -16.52 -8.11 -6.51
CA ASN A 163 -17.77 -7.36 -6.56
C ASN A 163 -18.63 -7.74 -7.77
N ARG A 164 -18.02 -8.03 -8.93
CA ARG A 164 -18.74 -8.47 -10.13
C ARG A 164 -19.20 -9.93 -10.08
N ALA A 165 -18.47 -10.77 -9.35
CA ALA A 165 -18.86 -12.15 -9.12
C ALA A 165 -20.08 -12.24 -8.19
N LEU A 166 -20.14 -11.36 -7.18
CA LEU A 166 -21.20 -11.33 -6.17
C LEU A 166 -22.42 -10.50 -6.61
N CYS A 167 -22.22 -9.34 -7.22
CA CYS A 167 -23.27 -8.52 -7.81
C CYS A 167 -23.31 -8.78 -9.31
N GLY A 168 -24.38 -9.42 -9.79
CA GLY A 168 -24.57 -9.67 -11.23
C GLY A 168 -24.46 -8.39 -12.09
N PRO A 169 -24.35 -8.52 -13.42
CA PRO A 169 -23.99 -7.42 -14.35
C PRO A 169 -24.93 -6.20 -14.32
N THR A 170 -26.09 -6.28 -13.67
CA THR A 170 -27.16 -5.29 -13.67
C THR A 170 -27.08 -4.24 -12.54
N GLU A 171 -26.28 -4.44 -11.48
CA GLU A 171 -26.23 -3.52 -10.32
C GLU A 171 -25.01 -2.58 -10.29
N LEU A 172 -24.03 -2.77 -11.18
CA LEU A 172 -22.80 -1.96 -11.22
C LEU A 172 -23.00 -0.50 -11.67
N ALA A 173 -24.21 -0.14 -12.12
CA ALA A 173 -24.41 1.15 -12.79
C ALA A 173 -24.40 2.36 -11.85
N HIS A 174 -24.70 2.24 -10.54
CA HIS A 174 -24.95 3.43 -9.70
C HIS A 174 -24.50 3.28 -8.24
N SER A 175 -23.21 3.03 -8.00
CA SER A 175 -22.60 3.40 -6.71
C SER A 175 -22.17 4.87 -6.79
N ASP A 176 -22.98 5.77 -6.23
CA ASP A 176 -22.77 7.23 -6.10
C ASP A 176 -21.45 7.66 -5.41
N ALA A 177 -20.57 6.72 -5.05
CA ALA A 177 -19.22 6.97 -4.55
C ALA A 177 -18.23 7.54 -5.58
N THR A 178 -18.63 7.68 -6.86
CA THR A 178 -17.76 8.20 -7.93
C THR A 178 -17.58 9.73 -7.90
N ARG A 179 -18.32 10.46 -7.05
CA ARG A 179 -18.40 11.93 -7.13
C ARG A 179 -17.25 12.74 -6.51
N MET A 180 -16.21 12.12 -5.94
CA MET A 180 -15.12 12.85 -5.27
C MET A 180 -13.71 12.24 -5.49
N LEU A 181 -13.46 11.58 -6.62
CA LEU A 181 -12.13 11.07 -6.95
C LEU A 181 -11.39 12.07 -7.84
N GLY A 182 -10.11 12.30 -7.58
CA GLY A 182 -9.25 13.06 -8.50
C GLY A 182 -9.13 12.37 -9.86
N ARG A 183 -8.82 13.13 -10.92
CA ARG A 183 -8.73 12.61 -12.30
C ARG A 183 -7.87 11.35 -12.41
N ASP A 184 -6.70 11.35 -11.76
CA ASP A 184 -5.76 10.23 -11.83
C ASP A 184 -6.29 8.97 -11.13
N GLN A 185 -7.00 9.13 -10.01
CA GLN A 185 -7.64 8.01 -9.31
C GLN A 185 -8.80 7.43 -10.11
N GLN A 186 -9.56 8.27 -10.81
CA GLN A 186 -10.63 7.81 -11.70
C GLN A 186 -10.05 6.99 -12.86
N LEU A 187 -9.00 7.52 -13.49
CA LEU A 187 -8.31 6.84 -14.58
C LEU A 187 -7.68 5.51 -14.16
N TYR A 188 -7.07 5.46 -12.97
CA TYR A 188 -6.57 4.22 -12.37
C TYR A 188 -7.69 3.21 -12.11
N LYS A 189 -8.84 3.65 -11.57
CA LYS A 189 -9.99 2.79 -11.32
C LYS A 189 -10.56 2.22 -12.62
N GLU A 190 -10.71 3.05 -13.65
CA GLU A 190 -11.16 2.63 -14.97
C GLU A 190 -10.22 1.58 -15.58
N TYR A 191 -8.90 1.78 -15.41
CA TYR A 191 -7.92 0.80 -15.86
C TYR A 191 -8.04 -0.55 -15.13
N CYS A 192 -8.13 -0.54 -13.80
CA CYS A 192 -8.34 -1.76 -13.02
C CYS A 192 -9.64 -2.46 -13.41
N ASP A 193 -10.70 -1.69 -13.69
CA ASP A 193 -11.98 -2.22 -14.11
C ASP A 193 -11.90 -2.93 -15.47
N ARG A 194 -11.20 -2.36 -16.46
CA ARG A 194 -10.94 -3.01 -17.76
C ARG A 194 -10.17 -4.32 -17.59
N VAL A 195 -9.11 -4.32 -16.79
CA VAL A 195 -8.35 -5.54 -16.52
C VAL A 195 -9.22 -6.59 -15.85
N ALA A 196 -10.05 -6.20 -14.88
CA ALA A 196 -11.02 -7.08 -14.23
C ALA A 196 -12.10 -7.61 -15.20
N VAL A 197 -12.59 -6.80 -16.16
CA VAL A 197 -13.50 -7.26 -17.24
C VAL A 197 -12.85 -8.41 -17.98
N ASP A 198 -11.64 -8.20 -18.49
CA ASP A 198 -11.01 -9.20 -19.35
C ASP A 198 -10.70 -10.49 -18.61
N ILE A 199 -10.22 -10.40 -17.37
CA ILE A 199 -10.02 -11.59 -16.52
C ILE A 199 -11.34 -12.34 -16.29
N SER A 200 -12.46 -11.62 -16.12
CA SER A 200 -13.78 -12.21 -15.87
C SER A 200 -14.46 -12.76 -17.13
N CYS A 201 -14.23 -12.14 -18.30
CA CYS A 201 -14.88 -12.48 -19.57
C CYS A 201 -14.24 -13.67 -20.29
N PHE A 202 -12.97 -14.00 -20.00
CA PHE A 202 -12.22 -14.98 -20.77
C PHE A 202 -12.65 -16.45 -20.60
N GLY A 203 -13.80 -16.74 -19.99
CA GLY A 203 -14.37 -18.09 -19.99
C GLY A 203 -13.45 -19.16 -19.41
N VAL A 204 -12.43 -18.76 -18.64
CA VAL A 204 -11.67 -19.65 -17.79
C VAL A 204 -12.70 -20.15 -16.78
N VAL A 205 -13.05 -21.43 -16.90
CA VAL A 205 -13.97 -22.09 -15.97
C VAL A 205 -13.48 -21.68 -14.57
N TRP A 206 -14.32 -21.04 -13.77
CA TRP A 206 -13.96 -20.54 -12.44
C TRP A 206 -13.17 -21.58 -11.61
N SER A 207 -13.37 -22.87 -11.90
CA SER A 207 -12.63 -24.02 -11.36
C SER A 207 -11.11 -24.04 -11.63
N SER A 208 -10.54 -23.24 -12.54
CA SER A 208 -9.08 -23.13 -12.71
C SER A 208 -8.50 -21.80 -12.20
N LEU A 209 -9.33 -20.95 -11.59
CA LEU A 209 -8.93 -19.69 -10.95
C LEU A 209 -9.07 -19.75 -9.42
N ASP A 210 -8.90 -20.93 -8.82
CA ASP A 210 -8.91 -21.12 -7.36
C ASP A 210 -7.92 -20.17 -6.65
N HIS A 211 -6.83 -19.78 -7.31
CA HIS A 211 -5.89 -18.80 -6.75
C HIS A 211 -6.45 -17.37 -6.70
N LEU A 212 -7.36 -16.97 -7.61
CA LEU A 212 -8.03 -15.67 -7.54
C LEU A 212 -9.15 -15.67 -6.51
N SER A 213 -9.82 -16.80 -6.28
CA SER A 213 -10.80 -16.89 -5.18
C SER A 213 -10.11 -16.77 -3.83
N ASN A 214 -8.87 -17.25 -3.69
CA ASN A 214 -8.03 -16.98 -2.52
C ASN A 214 -7.77 -15.49 -2.29
N LEU A 215 -7.81 -14.64 -3.33
CA LEU A 215 -7.71 -13.19 -3.15
C LEU A 215 -8.98 -12.57 -2.51
N PHE A 216 -10.12 -13.24 -2.60
CA PHE A 216 -11.39 -12.70 -2.08
C PHE A 216 -11.47 -12.70 -0.56
N TYR A 217 -10.67 -13.54 0.07
CA TYR A 217 -10.53 -13.68 1.52
C TYR A 217 -9.06 -13.44 1.87
N VAL A 218 -8.76 -12.25 2.38
CA VAL A 218 -7.37 -11.90 2.70
C VAL A 218 -6.86 -12.81 3.82
N GLU A 219 -5.75 -13.48 3.57
CA GLU A 219 -5.07 -14.29 4.59
C GLU A 219 -4.63 -13.45 5.78
N GLU A 220 -4.54 -14.10 6.94
CA GLU A 220 -4.13 -13.41 8.17
C GLU A 220 -2.69 -12.88 8.11
N SER A 221 -1.80 -13.61 7.43
CA SER A 221 -0.42 -13.20 7.12
C SER A 221 -0.39 -11.88 6.35
N LEU A 222 -1.13 -11.79 5.24
CA LEU A 222 -1.16 -10.60 4.40
C LEU A 222 -1.68 -9.37 5.15
N MET A 223 -2.77 -9.49 5.92
CA MET A 223 -3.26 -8.37 6.73
C MET A 223 -2.24 -7.93 7.78
N ASP A 224 -1.59 -8.88 8.44
CA ASP A 224 -0.53 -8.60 9.41
C ASP A 224 0.62 -7.83 8.75
N SER A 225 1.08 -8.28 7.57
CA SER A 225 2.15 -7.65 6.80
C SER A 225 1.78 -6.26 6.30
N LEU A 226 0.55 -6.06 5.81
CA LEU A 226 0.07 -4.73 5.42
C LEU A 226 0.04 -3.78 6.61
N MET A 227 -0.49 -4.21 7.76
CA MET A 227 -0.49 -3.41 8.98
C MET A 227 0.94 -3.09 9.44
N ARG A 228 1.85 -4.07 9.39
CA ARG A 228 3.28 -3.89 9.70
C ARG A 228 3.94 -2.85 8.79
N VAL A 229 3.76 -2.95 7.48
CA VAL A 229 4.35 -2.03 6.50
C VAL A 229 3.79 -0.62 6.66
N VAL A 230 2.47 -0.49 6.80
CA VAL A 230 1.80 0.80 7.05
C VAL A 230 2.36 1.46 8.31
N TRP A 231 2.48 0.70 9.39
CA TRP A 231 2.95 1.21 10.67
C TRP A 231 4.43 1.61 10.59
N ALA A 232 5.26 0.77 9.98
CA ALA A 232 6.68 1.03 9.76
C ALA A 232 6.90 2.26 8.89
N ALA A 233 6.25 2.36 7.72
CA ALA A 233 6.44 3.46 6.78
C ALA A 233 5.88 4.79 7.27
N GLY A 234 4.74 4.77 7.99
CA GLY A 234 4.03 5.98 8.36
C GLY A 234 4.39 6.56 9.72
N SER A 235 5.06 5.82 10.61
CA SER A 235 5.41 6.31 11.96
C SER A 235 6.82 5.98 12.43
N ARG A 236 7.53 5.05 11.76
CA ARG A 236 8.85 4.56 12.16
C ARG A 236 9.89 4.77 11.05
N ARG A 237 11.16 4.65 11.41
CA ARG A 237 12.25 4.71 10.42
C ARG A 237 12.43 3.37 9.72
N ILE A 238 12.45 3.41 8.39
CA ILE A 238 12.85 2.29 7.52
C ILE A 238 14.34 2.47 7.15
N PRO A 239 15.17 1.40 7.14
CA PRO A 239 14.86 0.04 7.54
C PRO A 239 14.66 -0.03 9.06
N LEU A 240 13.92 -1.02 9.51
CA LEU A 240 13.67 -1.26 10.93
C LEU A 240 14.93 -1.83 11.59
N LEU A 241 15.88 -0.97 11.91
CA LEU A 241 17.11 -1.33 12.59
C LEU A 241 16.80 -1.55 14.07
N ILE A 242 17.06 -2.75 14.56
CA ILE A 242 17.02 -3.03 16.00
C ILE A 242 18.37 -2.66 16.59
N THR A 243 18.39 -1.71 17.52
CA THR A 243 19.60 -1.33 18.28
C THR A 243 19.99 -2.34 19.36
N SER A 244 19.14 -3.35 19.62
CA SER A 244 19.42 -4.42 20.58
C SER A 244 20.13 -5.61 19.92
N PRO A 245 21.34 -5.99 20.38
CA PRO A 245 22.13 -7.07 19.77
C PRO A 245 21.53 -8.48 19.94
N ASN A 246 20.45 -8.65 20.71
CA ASN A 246 19.85 -9.95 21.04
C ASN A 246 18.44 -10.18 20.49
N ALA A 247 17.92 -9.29 19.65
CA ALA A 247 16.58 -9.47 19.09
C ALA A 247 16.61 -10.48 17.93
N PRO A 248 15.71 -11.49 17.92
CA PRO A 248 15.66 -12.47 16.84
C PRO A 248 15.42 -11.78 15.48
N ALA A 249 16.16 -12.23 14.46
CA ALA A 249 16.08 -11.71 13.10
C ALA A 249 14.65 -11.79 12.50
N ASP A 250 13.81 -12.66 13.07
CA ASP A 250 12.52 -13.03 12.50
C ASP A 250 11.32 -12.29 13.14
N SER A 251 11.50 -11.64 14.30
CA SER A 251 10.40 -10.93 14.97
C SER A 251 10.26 -9.49 14.46
N SER A 252 9.70 -9.34 13.25
CA SER A 252 9.42 -8.04 12.64
C SER A 252 8.59 -7.12 13.55
N ALA A 253 7.68 -7.67 14.36
CA ALA A 253 6.88 -6.92 15.34
C ALA A 253 7.72 -6.30 16.47
N GLU A 254 8.70 -7.03 17.00
CA GLU A 254 9.65 -6.49 17.99
C GLU A 254 10.55 -5.42 17.36
N ALA A 255 10.96 -5.60 16.09
CA ALA A 255 11.69 -4.54 15.38
C ALA A 255 10.88 -3.27 15.20
N ILE A 256 9.61 -3.38 14.81
CA ILE A 256 8.72 -2.22 14.66
C ILE A 256 8.63 -1.48 16.00
N SER A 257 8.42 -2.23 17.09
CA SER A 257 8.30 -1.66 18.43
C SER A 257 9.60 -1.01 18.92
N ALA A 258 10.75 -1.64 18.65
CA ALA A 258 12.08 -1.15 19.05
C ALA A 258 12.62 -0.03 18.14
N SER A 259 12.08 0.12 16.93
CA SER A 259 12.52 1.14 15.98
C SER A 259 12.16 2.55 16.44
N GLN A 260 13.05 3.49 16.15
CA GLN A 260 12.85 4.90 16.51
C GLN A 260 11.72 5.53 15.70
N GLN A 261 10.95 6.39 16.37
CA GLN A 261 9.93 7.23 15.74
C GLN A 261 10.55 8.22 14.74
N LEU A 262 9.75 8.62 13.77
CA LEU A 262 10.19 9.55 12.73
C LEU A 262 10.34 10.98 13.26
N VAL A 263 11.52 11.56 13.02
CA VAL A 263 11.78 13.00 13.17
C VAL A 263 11.71 13.70 11.81
N ASP A 264 12.20 13.04 10.76
CA ASP A 264 12.15 13.51 9.37
C ASP A 264 11.76 12.33 8.46
N MET A 265 10.69 12.50 7.68
CA MET A 265 10.19 11.50 6.71
C MET A 265 10.39 12.06 5.30
N SER A 266 10.97 11.27 4.39
CA SER A 266 11.12 11.69 2.99
C SER A 266 9.76 11.66 2.26
N SER A 267 9.60 12.46 1.19
CA SER A 267 8.37 12.45 0.39
C SER A 267 8.04 11.05 -0.15
N MET A 268 9.07 10.29 -0.52
CA MET A 268 8.93 8.91 -0.98
C MET A 268 8.38 7.99 0.11
N GLN A 269 8.84 8.13 1.35
CA GLN A 269 8.31 7.38 2.49
C GLN A 269 6.85 7.75 2.79
N GLU A 270 6.49 9.03 2.68
CA GLU A 270 5.08 9.46 2.77
C GLU A 270 4.22 8.76 1.72
N ASP A 271 4.69 8.71 0.47
CA ASP A 271 3.95 8.10 -0.63
C ASP A 271 3.81 6.57 -0.42
N VAL A 272 4.84 5.90 0.13
CA VAL A 272 4.77 4.49 0.56
C VAL A 272 3.74 4.31 1.66
N ALA A 273 3.73 5.16 2.70
CA ALA A 273 2.77 5.10 3.80
C ALA A 273 1.33 5.29 3.30
N ILE A 274 1.11 6.26 2.41
CA ILE A 274 -0.20 6.53 1.80
C ILE A 274 -0.67 5.36 0.93
N THR A 275 0.22 4.80 0.11
CA THR A 275 -0.11 3.70 -0.81
C THR A 275 -0.35 2.40 -0.05
N SER A 276 0.43 2.13 1.00
CA SER A 276 0.20 0.97 1.88
C SER A 276 -1.11 1.11 2.67
N LEU A 277 -1.48 2.32 3.12
CA LEU A 277 -2.79 2.60 3.70
C LEU A 277 -3.93 2.34 2.71
N ASP A 278 -3.77 2.71 1.43
CA ASP A 278 -4.74 2.38 0.39
C ASP A 278 -4.88 0.86 0.19
N CYS A 279 -3.77 0.11 0.25
CA CYS A 279 -3.77 -1.35 0.19
C CYS A 279 -4.54 -1.94 1.38
N LEU A 280 -4.20 -1.52 2.60
CA LEU A 280 -4.87 -1.95 3.83
C LEU A 280 -6.37 -1.63 3.78
N GLY A 281 -6.76 -0.44 3.35
CA GLY A 281 -8.15 -0.03 3.21
C GLY A 281 -8.91 -0.84 2.16
N THR A 282 -8.28 -1.15 1.03
CA THR A 282 -8.88 -1.98 -0.03
C THR A 282 -9.07 -3.42 0.45
N ALA A 283 -8.04 -4.00 1.08
CA ALA A 283 -8.09 -5.34 1.65
C ALA A 283 -9.16 -5.45 2.76
N ALA A 284 -9.20 -4.49 3.68
CA ALA A 284 -10.14 -4.48 4.79
C ALA A 284 -11.60 -4.35 4.34
N VAL A 285 -11.88 -3.44 3.38
CA VAL A 285 -13.25 -3.10 2.97
C VAL A 285 -13.80 -4.06 1.91
N SER A 286 -12.98 -4.43 0.92
CA SER A 286 -13.46 -5.16 -0.26
C SER A 286 -13.19 -6.66 -0.19
N LEU A 287 -12.24 -7.09 0.65
CA LEU A 287 -11.77 -8.48 0.69
C LEU A 287 -11.88 -9.08 2.11
N GLU A 288 -12.85 -8.59 2.90
CA GLU A 288 -13.20 -9.08 4.25
C GLU A 288 -12.08 -8.98 5.31
N GLY A 289 -11.04 -8.20 5.05
CA GLY A 289 -9.92 -8.03 5.98
C GLY A 289 -10.31 -7.38 7.32
N ALA A 290 -11.46 -6.68 7.41
CA ALA A 290 -11.92 -6.09 8.67
C ALA A 290 -12.10 -7.13 9.80
N ALA A 291 -12.57 -8.33 9.48
CA ALA A 291 -12.71 -9.42 10.45
C ALA A 291 -11.34 -9.91 10.97
N VAL A 292 -10.29 -9.81 10.15
CA VAL A 292 -8.91 -10.14 10.55
C VAL A 292 -8.34 -9.05 11.47
N ILE A 293 -8.59 -7.77 11.15
CA ILE A 293 -8.19 -6.63 12.00
C ILE A 293 -8.81 -6.77 13.40
N MET A 294 -10.07 -7.20 13.49
CA MET A 294 -10.75 -7.47 14.76
C MET A 294 -10.07 -8.53 15.63
N ARG A 295 -9.29 -9.45 15.07
CA ARG A 295 -8.50 -10.41 15.84
C ARG A 295 -7.16 -9.82 16.32
N LYS A 296 -6.74 -8.69 15.76
CA LYS A 296 -5.46 -8.00 16.01
C LYS A 296 -5.66 -6.57 16.53
N LEU A 297 -6.65 -6.36 17.41
CA LEU A 297 -7.03 -5.04 17.93
C LEU A 297 -5.87 -4.25 18.55
N GLN A 298 -4.91 -4.92 19.21
CA GLN A 298 -3.75 -4.24 19.80
C GLN A 298 -2.85 -3.60 18.74
N MET A 299 -2.59 -4.33 17.64
CA MET A 299 -1.80 -3.81 16.52
C MET A 299 -2.57 -2.68 15.82
N TRP A 300 -3.88 -2.83 15.63
CA TRP A 300 -4.74 -1.79 15.07
C TRP A 300 -4.71 -0.50 15.91
N SER A 301 -4.90 -0.61 17.22
CA SER A 301 -4.85 0.52 18.15
C SER A 301 -3.52 1.26 18.06
N SER A 302 -2.42 0.52 18.12
CA SER A 302 -1.07 1.08 18.08
C SER A 302 -0.79 1.77 16.74
N LEU A 303 -1.19 1.14 15.63
CA LEU A 303 -1.07 1.69 14.28
C LEU A 303 -1.85 3.00 14.14
N VAL A 304 -3.13 3.03 14.53
CA VAL A 304 -3.97 4.23 14.38
C VAL A 304 -3.44 5.38 15.24
N VAL A 305 -3.10 5.12 16.50
CA VAL A 305 -2.58 6.14 17.41
C VAL A 305 -1.22 6.65 16.95
N ASP A 306 -0.28 5.75 16.63
CA ASP A 306 1.08 6.16 16.21
C ASP A 306 1.05 6.95 14.90
N LEU A 307 0.24 6.55 13.92
CA LEU A 307 0.15 7.30 12.66
C LEU A 307 -0.48 8.68 12.85
N LEU A 308 -1.47 8.80 13.74
CA LEU A 308 -2.06 10.10 14.07
C LEU A 308 -1.11 10.99 14.88
N LEU A 309 -0.29 10.43 15.78
CA LEU A 309 0.59 11.21 16.67
C LEU A 309 1.98 11.50 16.08
N TYR A 310 2.48 10.65 15.18
CA TYR A 310 3.85 10.73 14.67
C TYR A 310 3.95 10.77 13.15
N GLY A 311 2.86 10.48 12.43
CA GLY A 311 2.84 10.62 10.97
C GLY A 311 2.95 12.09 10.55
N THR A 312 3.45 12.34 9.34
CA THR A 312 3.44 13.68 8.75
C THR A 312 2.00 14.15 8.49
N GLN A 313 1.81 15.45 8.26
CA GLN A 313 0.45 15.98 8.03
C GLN A 313 -0.26 15.29 6.85
N ARG A 314 0.47 14.96 5.78
CA ARG A 314 -0.08 14.24 4.61
C ARG A 314 -0.55 12.83 5.02
N VAL A 315 0.29 12.10 5.75
CA VAL A 315 -0.05 10.75 6.24
C VAL A 315 -1.23 10.82 7.20
N ARG A 316 -1.25 11.73 8.17
CA ARG A 316 -2.38 11.90 9.11
C ARG A 316 -3.70 12.13 8.41
N LYS A 317 -3.75 13.08 7.47
CA LYS A 317 -4.98 13.35 6.68
C LYS A 317 -5.46 12.10 5.94
N HIS A 318 -4.52 11.31 5.40
CA HIS A 318 -4.85 10.07 4.70
C HIS A 318 -5.33 8.97 5.65
N VAL A 319 -4.74 8.86 6.84
CA VAL A 319 -5.20 7.96 7.92
C VAL A 319 -6.65 8.27 8.28
N VAL A 320 -7.01 9.55 8.46
CA VAL A 320 -8.40 9.94 8.73
C VAL A 320 -9.34 9.41 7.64
N LEU A 321 -8.97 9.54 6.36
CA LEU A 321 -9.79 9.06 5.24
C LEU A 321 -9.93 7.53 5.22
N VAL A 322 -8.80 6.81 5.32
CA VAL A 322 -8.77 5.35 5.22
C VAL A 322 -9.41 4.69 6.43
N VAL A 323 -9.10 5.14 7.66
CA VAL A 323 -9.69 4.58 8.88
C VAL A 323 -11.20 4.78 8.85
N SER A 324 -11.71 5.99 8.56
CA SER A 324 -13.15 6.21 8.41
C SER A 324 -13.76 5.28 7.35
N LYS A 325 -13.10 5.08 6.20
CA LYS A 325 -13.58 4.17 5.15
C LYS A 325 -13.68 2.72 5.62
N ILE A 326 -12.76 2.26 6.46
CA ILE A 326 -12.73 0.90 7.00
C ILE A 326 -13.85 0.72 8.03
N VAL A 327 -13.96 1.61 9.01
CA VAL A 327 -14.82 1.38 10.19
C VAL A 327 -16.24 1.90 10.04
N CYS A 328 -16.50 2.88 9.16
CA CYS A 328 -17.84 3.45 8.97
C CYS A 328 -18.67 2.63 7.96
N ARG A 329 -18.89 1.35 8.24
CA ARG A 329 -19.69 0.43 7.43
C ARG A 329 -20.68 -0.34 8.31
N ALA A 330 -21.79 -0.78 7.73
CA ALA A 330 -22.92 -1.38 8.46
C ALA A 330 -22.72 -2.85 8.90
N ASN A 331 -21.56 -3.44 8.63
CA ASN A 331 -21.27 -4.84 8.93
C ASN A 331 -20.85 -5.02 10.40
N ALA A 332 -21.11 -6.19 10.99
CA ALA A 332 -20.89 -6.43 12.42
C ALA A 332 -19.42 -6.29 12.87
N ALA A 333 -18.47 -6.73 12.06
CA ALA A 333 -17.04 -6.62 12.36
C ALA A 333 -16.58 -5.15 12.32
N GLU A 334 -17.01 -4.40 11.31
CA GLU A 334 -16.72 -2.98 11.13
C GLU A 334 -17.37 -2.13 12.23
N CYS A 335 -18.61 -2.40 12.62
CA CYS A 335 -19.26 -1.75 13.76
C CYS A 335 -18.49 -2.00 15.07
N SER A 336 -18.00 -3.21 15.30
CA SER A 336 -17.18 -3.53 16.48
C SER A 336 -15.83 -2.80 16.44
N LEU A 337 -15.21 -2.75 15.26
CA LEU A 337 -13.95 -2.05 15.04
C LEU A 337 -14.10 -0.54 15.21
N LEU A 338 -15.23 0.04 14.79
CA LEU A 338 -15.60 1.43 15.01
C LEU A 338 -15.61 1.76 16.50
N LEU A 339 -16.37 1.00 17.30
CA LEU A 339 -16.47 1.23 18.75
C LEU A 339 -15.13 1.09 19.45
N HIS A 340 -14.33 0.09 19.08
CA HIS A 340 -12.97 -0.08 19.59
C HIS A 340 -12.06 1.09 19.21
N THR A 341 -12.11 1.54 17.95
CA THR A 341 -11.31 2.68 17.47
C THR A 341 -11.68 3.95 18.22
N VAL A 342 -12.97 4.18 18.43
CA VAL A 342 -13.46 5.30 19.23
C VAL A 342 -12.90 5.21 20.66
N ASP A 343 -12.98 4.05 21.33
CA ASP A 343 -12.42 3.86 22.68
C ASP A 343 -10.92 4.18 22.77
N VAL A 344 -10.15 3.69 21.80
CA VAL A 344 -8.72 3.95 21.71
C VAL A 344 -8.43 5.43 21.57
N LEU A 345 -9.20 6.15 20.75
CA LEU A 345 -9.06 7.59 20.58
C LEU A 345 -9.46 8.37 21.85
N PHE A 346 -10.47 7.91 22.59
CA PHE A 346 -10.80 8.49 23.89
C PHE A 346 -9.65 8.31 24.89
N LYS A 347 -9.09 7.09 24.99
CA LYS A 347 -8.02 6.75 25.93
C LYS A 347 -6.73 7.54 25.72
N HIS A 348 -6.42 7.92 24.47
CA HIS A 348 -5.17 8.60 24.10
C HIS A 348 -5.36 10.08 23.78
N ALA A 349 -6.53 10.67 24.07
CA ALA A 349 -6.82 12.07 23.76
C ALA A 349 -5.86 13.04 24.45
N GLU A 350 -5.46 12.76 25.69
CA GLU A 350 -4.50 13.57 26.47
C GLU A 350 -3.12 13.67 25.79
N LEU A 351 -2.73 12.69 24.97
CA LEU A 351 -1.46 12.76 24.22
C LEU A 351 -1.45 13.87 23.15
N THR A 352 -2.61 14.45 22.84
CA THR A 352 -2.72 15.57 21.89
C THR A 352 -2.43 16.94 22.55
N ASP A 353 -2.47 17.03 23.88
CA ASP A 353 -2.18 18.28 24.61
C ASP A 353 -0.74 18.75 24.38
N ASP A 354 0.20 17.80 24.26
CA ASP A 354 1.62 18.09 24.05
C ASP A 354 1.92 18.60 22.62
N LYS A 355 0.98 18.45 21.67
CA LYS A 355 1.18 18.76 20.25
C LYS A 355 -0.09 19.33 19.59
N PRO A 356 -0.39 20.63 19.75
CA PRO A 356 -1.62 21.24 19.22
C PRO A 356 -1.73 21.18 17.69
N GLN A 357 -0.60 21.05 16.98
CA GLN A 357 -0.57 20.89 15.51
C GLN A 357 -1.13 19.54 15.03
N ILE A 358 -1.28 18.58 15.94
CA ILE A 358 -1.73 17.21 15.66
C ILE A 358 -3.21 17.02 16.04
N ALA A 359 -3.66 17.77 17.03
CA ALA A 359 -5.04 17.75 17.52
C ALA A 359 -6.06 17.83 16.38
N ALA A 360 -5.82 18.66 15.36
CA ALA A 360 -6.75 18.88 14.26
C ALA A 360 -7.16 17.58 13.53
N GLU A 361 -6.20 16.80 13.03
CA GLU A 361 -6.51 15.55 12.32
C GLU A 361 -7.06 14.46 13.25
N TYR A 362 -6.56 14.39 14.49
CA TYR A 362 -7.05 13.46 15.51
C TYR A 362 -8.54 13.69 15.82
N PHE A 363 -8.92 14.94 16.12
CA PHE A 363 -10.31 15.30 16.40
C PHE A 363 -11.18 15.19 15.15
N THR A 364 -10.65 15.49 13.96
CA THR A 364 -11.40 15.29 12.71
C THR A 364 -11.80 13.84 12.54
N LEU A 365 -10.91 12.88 12.82
CA LEU A 365 -11.27 11.47 12.79
C LEU A 365 -12.32 11.16 13.85
N LEU A 366 -12.07 11.51 15.11
CA LEU A 366 -12.99 11.22 16.21
C LEU A 366 -14.41 11.75 15.93
N CYS A 367 -14.54 13.00 15.48
CA CYS A 367 -15.83 13.60 15.12
C CYS A 367 -16.53 12.81 14.00
N ARG A 368 -15.81 12.42 12.94
CA ARG A 368 -16.38 11.62 11.85
C ARG A 368 -16.91 10.27 12.35
N LEU A 369 -16.17 9.61 13.24
CA LEU A 369 -16.58 8.33 13.81
C LEU A 369 -17.82 8.48 14.70
N LEU A 370 -17.85 9.52 15.56
CA LEU A 370 -19.00 9.82 16.42
C LEU A 370 -20.25 10.18 15.60
N ASP A 371 -20.09 10.97 14.53
CA ASP A 371 -21.18 11.29 13.61
C ASP A 371 -21.74 10.02 12.95
N HIS A 372 -20.87 9.09 12.57
CA HIS A 372 -21.31 7.80 12.04
C HIS A 372 -22.06 6.98 13.10
N CYS A 373 -21.53 6.86 14.33
CA CYS A 373 -22.22 6.19 15.45
C CYS A 373 -23.61 6.78 15.74
N ARG A 374 -23.76 8.10 15.60
CA ARG A 374 -25.05 8.80 15.73
C ARG A 374 -26.02 8.43 14.61
N SER A 375 -25.53 8.42 13.37
CA SER A 375 -26.37 8.13 12.19
C SER A 375 -26.82 6.67 12.11
N ALA A 376 -26.04 5.72 12.64
CA ALA A 376 -26.32 4.29 12.59
C ALA A 376 -27.37 3.80 13.63
N HIS A 377 -28.18 4.70 14.21
CA HIS A 377 -29.36 4.44 15.05
C HIS A 377 -29.24 3.29 16.08
N GLY A 378 -28.29 3.38 17.03
CA GLY A 378 -28.34 2.53 18.22
C GLY A 378 -27.03 2.32 18.99
N HIS A 379 -25.90 2.88 18.55
CA HIS A 379 -24.60 2.62 19.19
C HIS A 379 -24.08 3.79 20.02
N ILE A 380 -24.75 4.95 19.97
CA ILE A 380 -24.32 6.14 20.70
C ILE A 380 -24.46 5.96 22.23
N GLU A 381 -25.43 5.16 22.70
CA GLU A 381 -25.64 4.93 24.13
C GLU A 381 -24.42 4.29 24.81
N SER A 382 -23.69 3.44 24.09
CA SER A 382 -22.44 2.83 24.56
C SER A 382 -21.27 3.83 24.65
N VAL A 383 -21.37 4.96 23.94
CA VAL A 383 -20.32 5.98 23.83
C VAL A 383 -20.62 7.21 24.70
N LEU A 384 -21.90 7.49 25.01
CA LEU A 384 -22.36 8.60 25.86
C LEU A 384 -21.57 8.81 27.15
N PRO A 385 -21.32 7.78 28.01
CA PRO A 385 -20.59 8.00 29.27
C PRO A 385 -19.12 8.42 29.07
N ARG A 386 -18.58 8.27 27.86
CA ARG A 386 -17.21 8.69 27.50
C ARG A 386 -17.16 10.10 26.93
N ILE A 387 -18.27 10.57 26.35
CA ILE A 387 -18.38 11.95 25.85
C ILE A 387 -18.19 12.95 26.99
N ASP A 388 -18.68 12.66 28.19
CA ASP A 388 -18.48 13.52 29.37
C ASP A 388 -17.00 13.70 29.72
N ASN A 389 -16.16 12.66 29.55
CA ASN A 389 -14.71 12.77 29.75
C ASN A 389 -14.06 13.70 28.71
N ILE A 390 -14.48 13.64 27.44
CA ILE A 390 -13.97 14.56 26.41
C ILE A 390 -14.52 15.96 26.58
N LEU A 391 -15.78 16.15 26.99
CA LEU A 391 -16.30 17.48 27.30
C LEU A 391 -15.52 18.10 28.46
N GLY A 392 -15.22 17.32 29.50
CA GLY A 392 -14.36 17.74 30.60
C GLY A 392 -12.93 18.08 30.15
N TRP A 393 -12.35 17.26 29.28
CA TRP A 393 -11.03 17.51 28.70
C TRP A 393 -11.01 18.73 27.77
N LEU A 394 -12.00 18.88 26.88
CA LEU A 394 -12.15 20.03 25.99
C LEU A 394 -12.33 21.32 26.79
N ASP A 395 -13.11 21.27 27.88
CA ASP A 395 -13.23 22.39 28.82
C ASP A 395 -11.90 22.70 29.50
N ALA A 396 -11.08 21.69 29.85
CA ALA A 396 -9.75 21.90 30.40
C ALA A 396 -8.78 22.51 29.36
N ALA A 397 -8.74 21.98 28.13
CA ALA A 397 -7.93 22.49 27.04
C ALA A 397 -8.33 23.92 26.63
N LYS A 398 -9.63 24.23 26.65
CA LYS A 398 -10.16 25.59 26.44
C LYS A 398 -9.75 26.56 27.55
N ARG A 399 -9.68 26.10 28.80
CA ARG A 399 -9.16 26.92 29.91
C ARG A 399 -7.65 27.15 29.77
N HIS A 400 -6.88 26.16 29.33
CA HIS A 400 -5.44 26.31 29.08
C HIS A 400 -5.10 27.30 27.96
N THR A 401 -5.92 27.37 26.91
CA THR A 401 -5.75 28.32 25.80
C THR A 401 -6.25 29.74 26.10
N ALA A 402 -7.05 29.94 27.16
CA ALA A 402 -7.55 31.26 27.58
C ALA A 402 -6.63 31.99 28.59
N VAL A 403 -5.60 31.31 29.08
CA VAL A 403 -4.63 31.84 30.07
C VAL A 403 -3.30 32.28 29.41
N HIS A 404 -3.15 32.04 28.11
CA HIS A 404 -2.12 32.62 27.25
C HIS A 404 -2.77 33.52 26.20
#